data_AF-A0A316FZK6-F1
#
_entry.id   AF-A0A316FZK6-F1
#
_cell.length_a   1.000
_cell.length_b   1.000
_cell.length_c   1.000
_cell.angle_alpha   90.00
_cell.angle_beta   90.00
_cell.angle_gamma   90.00
#
_symmetry.space_group_name_H-M   'P 1'
#
loop_
_entity.id
_entity.type
_entity.pdbx_description
1 polymer ?
#
loop_
_entity_poly.entity_id
_entity_poly.type
_entity_poly.pdbx_seq_one_letter_code
_entity_poly.pdbx_strand_id
1 'polypeptide(L)'
;MSTTIGLGYSSSCNPDLVHDVQVLADKFGYGLLKGIGYAESDVRDGLKAAKENEGWEHLLLLQSPRNDEVGLAFGIHEELTAFETKGQRPKFFDFLVELSELCSGRCKKLGIFFAGEWYKKDRVRFSYGAVDDLLSLLSMPGHWGIRYLIPETGSLQDSDETPLLFDLKL
;
A
#
# COMPACT_ATOMS: atom_id res chain seq x y z
N MET A 1 -1.79 4.26 14.44
CA MET A 1 -2.03 2.84 14.07
C MET A 1 -0.88 2.40 13.18
N SER A 2 -0.57 1.10 13.17
CA SER A 2 0.45 0.51 12.31
C SER A 2 -0.22 0.10 11.01
N THR A 3 0.23 0.63 9.87
CA THR A 3 -0.31 0.26 8.56
C THR A 3 0.80 -0.40 7.75
N THR A 4 0.55 -1.63 7.33
CA THR A 4 1.35 -2.33 6.31
C THR A 4 0.93 -1.82 4.93
N ILE A 5 1.88 -1.27 4.17
CA ILE A 5 1.66 -0.82 2.79
C ILE A 5 2.62 -1.59 1.89
N GLY A 6 2.14 -2.07 0.75
CA GLY A 6 3.01 -2.80 -0.16
C GLY A 6 2.44 -2.99 -1.55
N LEU A 7 3.19 -3.78 -2.32
CA LEU A 7 3.01 -4.02 -3.73
C LEU A 7 2.94 -5.53 -3.97
N GLY A 8 1.93 -5.98 -4.69
CA GLY A 8 1.88 -7.31 -5.28
C GLY A 8 2.01 -7.20 -6.79
N TYR A 9 2.89 -7.98 -7.41
CA TYR A 9 3.06 -7.90 -8.86
C TYR A 9 3.39 -9.24 -9.50
N SER A 10 3.11 -9.32 -10.81
CA SER A 10 3.55 -10.42 -11.69
C SER A 10 4.40 -9.86 -12.81
N SER A 11 5.60 -10.43 -13.00
CA SER A 11 6.57 -9.92 -13.96
C SER A 11 6.23 -10.43 -15.36
N SER A 12 6.40 -9.58 -16.37
CA SER A 12 6.24 -10.04 -17.75
C SER A 12 7.45 -10.84 -18.23
N CYS A 13 8.68 -10.50 -17.79
CA CYS A 13 9.95 -11.18 -18.13
C CYS A 13 11.21 -10.61 -17.45
N ASN A 14 11.12 -9.69 -16.47
CA ASN A 14 12.30 -8.90 -16.03
C ASN A 14 12.77 -9.24 -14.59
N PRO A 15 14.00 -9.76 -14.41
CA PRO A 15 14.58 -10.06 -13.09
C PRO A 15 15.02 -8.80 -12.31
N ASP A 16 15.24 -7.65 -12.96
CA ASP A 16 15.81 -6.44 -12.35
C ASP A 16 14.77 -5.50 -11.74
N LEU A 17 13.47 -5.77 -11.92
CA LEU A 17 12.40 -4.89 -11.45
C LEU A 17 12.44 -4.64 -9.93
N VAL A 18 12.79 -5.65 -9.13
CA VAL A 18 12.93 -5.46 -7.67
C VAL A 18 14.02 -4.44 -7.35
N HIS A 19 15.14 -4.50 -8.06
CA HIS A 19 16.24 -3.58 -7.85
C HIS A 19 15.83 -2.15 -8.21
N ASP A 20 15.12 -1.97 -9.34
CA ASP A 20 14.67 -0.65 -9.74
C ASP A 20 13.62 -0.08 -8.78
N VAL A 21 12.70 -0.91 -8.28
CA VAL A 21 11.73 -0.49 -7.26
C VAL A 21 12.44 -0.15 -5.93
N GLN A 22 13.52 -0.86 -5.58
CA GLN A 22 14.36 -0.51 -4.43
C GLN A 22 15.01 0.86 -4.62
N VAL A 23 15.63 1.11 -5.78
CA VAL A 23 16.25 2.42 -6.09
C VAL A 23 15.21 3.55 -6.04
N LEU A 24 14.01 3.29 -6.54
CA LEU A 24 12.89 4.23 -6.45
C LEU A 24 12.47 4.46 -5.00
N ALA A 25 12.26 3.42 -4.20
CA ALA A 25 11.94 3.55 -2.78
C ALA A 25 13.04 4.34 -2.05
N ASP A 26 14.31 4.11 -2.39
CA ASP A 26 15.47 4.84 -1.86
C ASP A 26 15.44 6.33 -2.15
N LYS A 27 15.09 6.72 -3.37
CA LYS A 27 14.92 8.12 -3.76
C LYS A 27 13.89 8.85 -2.90
N PHE A 28 12.83 8.17 -2.48
CA PHE A 28 11.76 8.73 -1.67
C PHE A 28 11.97 8.55 -0.15
N GLY A 29 13.04 7.88 0.26
CA GLY A 29 13.35 7.64 1.68
C GLY A 29 12.57 6.47 2.30
N TYR A 30 11.95 5.61 1.49
CA TYR A 30 11.23 4.42 1.94
C TYR A 30 12.12 3.18 1.89
N GLY A 31 12.00 2.27 2.86
CA GLY A 31 12.61 0.94 2.76
C GLY A 31 11.72 0.01 1.94
N LEU A 32 12.29 -1.11 1.51
CA LEU A 32 11.58 -2.13 0.73
C LEU A 32 12.01 -3.52 1.18
N LEU A 33 11.07 -4.33 1.63
CA LEU A 33 11.30 -5.70 2.04
C LEU A 33 10.64 -6.67 1.06
N LYS A 34 11.38 -7.70 0.65
CA LYS A 34 10.90 -8.66 -0.34
C LYS A 34 10.30 -9.89 0.31
N GLY A 35 9.00 -10.08 0.14
CA GLY A 35 8.29 -11.30 0.49
C GLY A 35 7.50 -11.21 1.80
N ILE A 36 6.54 -12.12 1.92
CA ILE A 36 5.51 -12.09 2.96
C ILE A 36 6.03 -12.33 4.39
N GLY A 37 7.23 -12.90 4.54
CA GLY A 37 7.84 -13.14 5.86
C GLY A 37 8.10 -11.86 6.64
N TYR A 38 8.20 -10.73 5.94
CA TYR A 38 8.42 -9.41 6.51
C TYR A 38 7.12 -8.68 6.87
N ALA A 39 5.93 -9.24 6.57
CA ALA A 39 4.66 -8.66 7.00
C ALA A 39 4.42 -8.87 8.51
N GLU A 40 3.60 -8.02 9.13
CA GLU A 40 3.08 -8.28 10.48
C GLU A 40 2.31 -9.61 10.54
N SER A 41 2.37 -10.31 11.68
CA SER A 41 1.66 -11.58 11.89
C SER A 41 0.18 -11.50 11.50
N ASP A 42 -0.41 -10.36 11.82
CA ASP A 42 -1.82 -9.99 11.81
C ASP A 42 -2.31 -9.70 10.37
N VAL A 43 -1.37 -9.56 9.43
CA VAL A 43 -1.63 -9.24 8.02
C VAL A 43 -1.19 -10.39 7.10
N ARG A 44 -0.27 -11.25 7.55
CA ARG A 44 0.34 -12.33 6.74
C ARG A 44 -0.69 -13.24 6.07
N ASP A 45 -1.71 -13.69 6.80
CA ASP A 45 -2.63 -14.70 6.26
C ASP A 45 -3.59 -14.12 5.22
N GLY A 46 -4.02 -12.87 5.39
CA GLY A 46 -4.75 -12.11 4.38
C GLY A 46 -3.93 -11.86 3.13
N LEU A 47 -2.66 -11.45 3.28
CA LEU A 47 -1.75 -11.25 2.16
C LEU A 47 -1.45 -12.54 1.38
N LYS A 48 -1.39 -13.70 2.04
CA LYS A 48 -1.26 -15.00 1.34
C LYS A 48 -2.47 -15.24 0.45
N ALA A 49 -3.67 -15.03 0.98
CA ALA A 49 -4.90 -15.19 0.22
C ALA A 49 -4.97 -14.20 -0.96
N ALA A 50 -4.59 -12.93 -0.75
CA ALA A 50 -4.54 -11.93 -1.80
C ALA A 50 -3.54 -12.30 -2.90
N LYS A 51 -2.33 -12.72 -2.52
CA LYS A 51 -1.30 -13.18 -3.46
C LYS A 51 -1.81 -14.30 -4.37
N GLU A 52 -2.48 -15.29 -3.79
CA GLU A 52 -3.07 -16.42 -4.52
C GLU A 52 -4.19 -15.97 -5.45
N ASN A 53 -5.16 -15.19 -4.95
CA ASN A 53 -6.33 -14.77 -5.71
C ASN A 53 -5.99 -13.78 -6.83
N GLU A 54 -5.08 -12.86 -6.57
CA GLU A 54 -4.67 -11.83 -7.54
C GLU A 54 -3.63 -12.34 -8.53
N GLY A 55 -3.06 -13.53 -8.31
CA GLY A 55 -2.02 -14.09 -9.17
C GLY A 55 -0.69 -13.34 -9.08
N TRP A 56 -0.37 -12.77 -7.91
CA TRP A 56 0.90 -12.09 -7.69
C TRP A 56 2.02 -13.11 -7.50
N GLU A 57 3.11 -12.95 -8.26
CA GLU A 57 4.30 -13.80 -8.15
C GLU A 57 5.19 -13.30 -7.00
N HIS A 58 5.23 -11.99 -6.84
CA HIS A 58 6.10 -11.29 -5.91
C HIS A 58 5.31 -10.33 -5.02
N LEU A 59 5.82 -10.14 -3.80
CA LEU A 59 5.32 -9.19 -2.82
C LEU A 59 6.49 -8.33 -2.34
N LEU A 60 6.26 -7.03 -2.27
CA LEU A 60 7.18 -6.05 -1.71
C LEU A 60 6.44 -5.27 -0.63
N LEU A 61 7.09 -5.02 0.49
CA LEU A 61 6.53 -4.24 1.59
C LEU A 61 7.34 -2.96 1.76
N LEU A 62 6.65 -1.83 1.87
CA LEU A 62 7.28 -0.55 2.11
C LEU A 62 7.59 -0.38 3.60
N GLN A 63 8.67 0.32 3.88
CA GLN A 63 9.03 0.73 5.23
C GLN A 63 9.19 2.24 5.33
N SER A 64 8.68 2.82 6.41
CA SER A 64 8.97 4.18 6.80
C SER A 64 8.72 4.31 8.31
N PRO A 65 9.75 4.48 9.16
CA PRO A 65 11.17 4.65 8.84
C PRO A 65 11.84 3.39 8.27
N ARG A 66 13.06 3.55 7.74
CA ARG A 66 13.88 2.48 7.13
C ARG A 66 14.52 1.56 8.17
N ASN A 67 14.91 0.35 7.72
CA ASN A 67 15.76 -0.62 8.43
C ASN A 67 15.12 -1.33 9.63
N ASP A 68 13.79 -1.44 9.65
CA ASP A 68 13.12 -2.32 10.60
C ASP A 68 13.12 -3.78 10.09
N GLU A 69 12.82 -4.74 10.95
CA GLU A 69 12.66 -6.16 10.56
C GLU A 69 11.29 -6.44 9.93
N VAL A 70 10.35 -5.48 10.04
CA VAL A 70 8.95 -5.61 9.61
C VAL A 70 8.58 -4.50 8.62
N GLY A 71 7.71 -4.84 7.66
CA GLY A 71 7.22 -3.96 6.59
C GLY A 71 6.21 -2.91 7.05
N LEU A 72 6.62 -1.99 7.94
CA LEU A 72 5.75 -0.96 8.52
C LEU A 72 5.96 0.41 7.89
N ALA A 73 4.86 1.02 7.46
CA ALA A 73 4.87 2.27 6.71
C ALA A 73 4.31 3.45 7.52
N PHE A 74 4.71 3.58 8.80
CA PHE A 74 4.28 4.67 9.70
C PHE A 74 4.49 6.06 9.09
N GLY A 75 5.65 6.34 8.51
CA GLY A 75 5.91 7.64 7.91
C GLY A 75 5.01 7.93 6.69
N ILE A 76 4.62 6.91 5.93
CA ILE A 76 3.65 7.08 4.83
C ILE A 76 2.25 7.37 5.40
N HIS A 77 1.85 6.67 6.46
CA HIS A 77 0.59 6.95 7.19
C HIS A 77 0.55 8.39 7.71
N GLU A 78 1.65 8.89 8.28
CA GLU A 78 1.78 10.27 8.74
C GLU A 78 1.68 11.28 7.58
N GLU A 79 2.28 10.98 6.43
CA GLU A 79 2.15 11.82 5.22
C GLU A 79 0.70 11.91 4.75
N LEU A 80 -0.02 10.78 4.69
CA LEU A 80 -1.44 10.74 4.29
C LEU A 80 -2.33 11.51 5.28
N THR A 81 -2.07 11.37 6.59
CA THR A 81 -2.79 12.10 7.63
C THR A 81 -2.49 13.60 7.56
N ALA A 82 -1.24 14.00 7.30
CA ALA A 82 -0.86 15.40 7.13
C ALA A 82 -1.50 16.02 5.89
N PHE A 83 -1.68 15.25 4.81
CA PHE A 83 -2.44 15.70 3.65
C PHE A 83 -3.89 16.01 4.01
N GLU A 84 -4.59 15.09 4.68
CA GLU A 84 -5.99 15.29 5.06
C GLU A 84 -6.19 16.48 6.02
N THR A 85 -5.29 16.60 7.00
CA THR A 85 -5.48 17.55 8.11
C THR A 85 -4.86 18.93 7.85
N LYS A 86 -3.84 19.01 6.99
CA LYS A 86 -3.05 20.23 6.75
C LYS A 86 -2.92 20.59 5.27
N GLY A 87 -3.44 19.78 4.35
CA GLY A 87 -3.31 19.99 2.90
C GLY A 87 -1.87 19.80 2.38
N GLN A 88 -0.98 19.17 3.14
CA GLN A 88 0.40 18.96 2.75
C GLN A 88 0.52 17.76 1.82
N ARG A 89 0.89 17.98 0.55
CA ARG A 89 1.02 16.90 -0.44
C ARG A 89 2.01 15.81 0.04
N PRO A 90 1.60 14.52 0.06
CA PRO A 90 2.48 13.40 0.37
C PRO A 90 3.55 13.22 -0.71
N LYS A 91 4.79 12.92 -0.32
CA LYS A 91 5.81 12.45 -1.26
C LYS A 91 5.44 11.06 -1.79
N PHE A 92 4.67 10.31 -1.00
CA PHE A 92 4.13 9.02 -1.40
C PHE A 92 3.31 9.09 -2.70
N PHE A 93 2.66 10.21 -2.98
CA PHE A 93 1.92 10.39 -4.24
C PHE A 93 2.86 10.44 -5.45
N ASP A 94 3.97 11.18 -5.32
CA ASP A 94 4.97 11.27 -6.38
C ASP A 94 5.70 9.93 -6.56
N PHE A 95 5.92 9.18 -5.47
CA PHE A 95 6.41 7.79 -5.53
C PHE A 95 5.47 6.88 -6.32
N LEU A 96 4.14 6.96 -6.11
CA LEU A 96 3.17 6.13 -6.83
C LEU A 96 3.15 6.43 -8.33
N VAL A 97 3.29 7.71 -8.72
CA VAL A 97 3.38 8.13 -10.13
C VAL A 97 4.62 7.50 -10.78
N GLU A 98 5.80 7.70 -10.18
CA GLU A 98 7.05 7.15 -10.73
C GLU A 98 7.06 5.61 -10.71
N LEU A 99 6.41 4.98 -9.73
CA LEU A 99 6.26 3.53 -9.66
C LEU A 99 5.39 3.02 -10.81
N SER A 100 4.29 3.71 -11.12
CA SER A 100 3.40 3.38 -12.23
C SER A 100 4.15 3.45 -13.56
N GLU A 101 4.92 4.53 -13.78
CA GLU A 101 5.75 4.70 -14.97
C GLU A 101 6.83 3.62 -15.07
N LEU A 102 7.51 3.34 -13.95
CA LEU A 102 8.54 2.29 -13.88
C LEU A 102 7.97 0.91 -14.21
N CYS A 103 6.74 0.61 -13.79
CA CYS A 103 6.11 -0.70 -14.01
C CYS A 103 5.41 -0.81 -15.37
N SER A 104 5.13 0.31 -16.05
CA SER A 104 4.47 0.32 -17.36
C SER A 104 5.26 -0.48 -18.38
N GLY A 105 4.59 -1.44 -19.03
CA GLY A 105 5.20 -2.40 -19.97
C GLY A 105 6.13 -3.45 -19.34
N ARG A 106 6.43 -3.37 -18.04
CA ARG A 106 7.34 -4.29 -17.32
C ARG A 106 6.63 -5.28 -16.40
N CYS A 107 5.42 -4.94 -15.95
CA CYS A 107 4.56 -5.82 -15.17
C CYS A 107 3.32 -6.21 -15.97
N LYS A 108 2.86 -7.45 -15.77
CA LYS A 108 1.52 -7.86 -16.26
C LYS A 108 0.42 -7.38 -15.33
N LYS A 109 0.72 -7.31 -14.03
CA LYS A 109 -0.20 -6.87 -12.98
C LYS A 109 0.58 -6.21 -11.85
N LEU A 110 0.02 -5.15 -11.29
CA LEU A 110 0.53 -4.46 -10.12
C LEU A 110 -0.63 -4.05 -9.21
N GLY A 111 -0.71 -4.65 -8.03
CA GLY A 111 -1.62 -4.24 -6.98
C GLY A 111 -0.91 -3.47 -5.89
N ILE A 112 -1.54 -2.40 -5.40
CA ILE A 112 -1.13 -1.65 -4.21
C ILE A 112 -2.07 -2.06 -3.07
N PHE A 113 -1.54 -2.34 -1.88
CA PHE A 113 -2.38 -2.67 -0.73
C PHE A 113 -2.04 -1.86 0.52
N PHE A 114 -3.04 -1.69 1.38
CA PHE A 114 -2.98 -1.04 2.68
C PHE A 114 -3.73 -1.91 3.69
N ALA A 115 -3.12 -2.24 4.83
CA ALA A 115 -3.76 -3.04 5.87
C ALA A 115 -3.21 -2.72 7.27
N GLY A 116 -4.09 -2.48 8.23
CA GLY A 116 -3.74 -2.53 9.66
C GLY A 116 -3.82 -3.97 10.19
N GLU A 117 -4.89 -4.67 9.85
CA GLU A 117 -5.11 -6.09 10.12
C GLU A 117 -5.67 -6.77 8.87
N TRP A 118 -5.31 -8.03 8.62
CA TRP A 118 -5.86 -8.79 7.49
C TRP A 118 -5.78 -10.30 7.71
N TYR A 119 -6.88 -10.89 8.16
CA TYR A 119 -7.06 -12.33 8.25
C TYR A 119 -7.57 -12.92 6.94
N LYS A 120 -7.33 -14.22 6.74
CA LYS A 120 -7.62 -14.95 5.49
C LYS A 120 -9.06 -14.80 4.97
N LYS A 121 -10.05 -14.59 5.85
CA LYS A 121 -11.48 -14.55 5.51
C LYS A 121 -12.06 -13.13 5.52
N ASP A 122 -11.24 -12.13 5.79
CA ASP A 122 -11.72 -10.77 5.90
C ASP A 122 -12.15 -10.23 4.55
N ARG A 123 -13.11 -9.31 4.60
CA ARG A 123 -13.49 -8.55 3.43
C ARG A 123 -12.41 -7.54 3.11
N VAL A 124 -12.21 -7.31 1.83
CA VAL A 124 -11.21 -6.37 1.32
C VAL A 124 -11.93 -5.34 0.48
N ARG A 125 -11.60 -4.06 0.69
CA ARG A 125 -12.02 -2.99 -0.22
C ARG A 125 -11.19 -3.14 -1.48
N PHE A 126 -11.84 -3.47 -2.59
CA PHE A 126 -11.18 -3.67 -3.87
C PHE A 126 -11.54 -2.54 -4.83
N SER A 127 -10.54 -1.93 -5.46
CA SER A 127 -10.70 -0.92 -6.51
C SER A 127 -9.65 -1.11 -7.60
N TYR A 128 -9.78 -0.40 -8.71
CA TYR A 128 -8.85 -0.49 -9.84
C TYR A 128 -8.88 0.79 -10.67
N GLY A 129 -7.81 1.06 -11.41
CA GLY A 129 -7.72 2.27 -12.24
C GLY A 129 -6.29 2.64 -12.60
N ALA A 130 -6.12 3.81 -13.21
CA ALA A 130 -4.81 4.42 -13.40
C ALA A 130 -4.28 4.97 -12.06
N VAL A 131 -3.03 5.42 -12.05
CA VAL A 131 -2.43 6.04 -10.85
C VAL A 131 -3.23 7.25 -10.37
N ASP A 132 -3.77 8.07 -11.28
CA ASP A 132 -4.61 9.22 -10.91
C ASP A 132 -5.89 8.83 -10.17
N ASP A 133 -6.46 7.67 -10.47
CA ASP A 133 -7.63 7.13 -9.77
C ASP A 133 -7.26 6.71 -8.34
N LEU A 134 -6.09 6.09 -8.15
CA LEU A 134 -5.56 5.77 -6.83
C LEU A 134 -5.26 7.04 -6.04
N LEU A 135 -4.60 8.03 -6.64
CA LEU A 135 -4.32 9.31 -5.99
C LEU A 135 -5.61 10.02 -5.58
N SER A 136 -6.63 10.01 -6.44
CA SER A 136 -7.95 10.55 -6.14
C SER A 136 -8.60 9.83 -4.98
N LEU A 137 -8.54 8.49 -4.96
CA LEU A 137 -9.02 7.67 -3.85
C LEU A 137 -8.33 8.01 -2.53
N LEU A 138 -6.99 8.08 -2.53
CA LEU A 138 -6.20 8.40 -1.33
C LEU A 138 -6.37 9.86 -0.89
N SER A 139 -6.81 10.74 -1.79
CA SER A 139 -7.04 12.15 -1.47
C SER A 139 -8.38 12.41 -0.77
N MET A 140 -9.30 11.44 -0.77
CA MET A 140 -10.56 11.57 -0.06
C MET A 140 -10.37 11.25 1.43
N PRO A 141 -10.88 12.09 2.35
CA PRO A 141 -10.72 11.87 3.78
C PRO A 141 -11.25 10.51 4.22
N GLY A 142 -10.42 9.70 4.89
CA GLY A 142 -10.84 8.40 5.40
C GLY A 142 -11.09 7.34 4.31
N HIS A 143 -10.38 7.42 3.18
CA HIS A 143 -10.45 6.39 2.14
C HIS A 143 -9.28 5.41 2.15
N TRP A 144 -8.08 5.80 2.61
CA TRP A 144 -6.99 4.84 2.82
C TRP A 144 -7.21 4.00 4.10
N GLY A 145 -7.78 4.58 5.16
CA GLY A 145 -8.41 3.88 6.29
C GLY A 145 -9.87 4.35 6.45
N ILE A 146 -10.80 3.49 6.86
CA ILE A 146 -12.22 3.84 6.99
C ILE A 146 -12.44 4.79 8.17
N ARG A 147 -13.16 5.91 7.94
CA ARG A 147 -13.54 6.84 8.99
C ARG A 147 -15.00 6.65 9.42
N TYR A 148 -15.22 6.48 10.72
CA TYR A 148 -16.53 6.29 11.33
C TYR A 148 -16.86 7.44 12.30
N LEU A 149 -18.13 7.84 12.36
CA LEU A 149 -18.65 8.70 13.43
C LEU A 149 -19.15 7.81 14.56
N ILE A 150 -18.60 7.97 15.77
CA ILE A 150 -19.10 7.34 16.99
C ILE A 150 -20.34 8.14 17.44
N PRO A 151 -21.57 7.62 17.29
CA PRO A 151 -22.79 8.42 17.49
C PRO A 151 -22.93 8.95 18.92
N GLU A 152 -22.48 8.20 19.92
CA GLU A 152 -22.61 8.53 21.33
C GLU A 152 -21.72 9.70 21.73
N THR A 153 -20.55 9.84 21.11
CA THR A 153 -19.55 10.86 21.46
C THR A 153 -19.45 11.98 20.43
N GLY A 154 -20.04 11.79 19.24
CA GLY A 154 -19.85 12.67 18.09
C GLY A 154 -18.42 12.68 17.55
N SER A 155 -17.53 11.82 18.04
CA SER A 155 -16.13 11.77 17.65
C SER A 155 -15.95 10.97 16.37
N LEU A 156 -15.01 11.40 15.53
CA LEU A 156 -14.58 10.62 14.36
C LEU A 156 -13.46 9.66 14.77
N GLN A 157 -13.55 8.41 14.31
CA GLN A 157 -12.55 7.37 14.51
C GLN A 157 -12.11 6.83 13.15
N ASP A 158 -10.80 6.78 12.94
CA ASP A 158 -10.20 6.10 11.79
C ASP A 158 -9.99 4.62 12.13
N SER A 159 -10.19 3.74 11.16
CA SER A 159 -10.05 2.29 11.26
C SER A 159 -9.44 1.76 9.96
N ASP A 160 -8.29 1.13 10.06
CA ASP A 160 -7.62 0.42 8.97
C ASP A 160 -7.85 -1.10 9.04
N GLU A 161 -8.85 -1.54 9.81
CA GLU A 161 -9.23 -2.95 10.02
C GLU A 161 -9.80 -3.60 8.75
N THR A 162 -10.29 -2.82 7.79
CA THR A 162 -10.67 -3.35 6.48
C THR A 162 -9.60 -2.99 5.45
N PRO A 163 -8.80 -3.97 4.98
CA PRO A 163 -7.76 -3.77 4.00
C PRO A 163 -8.27 -3.10 2.73
N LEU A 164 -7.42 -2.32 2.09
CA LEU A 164 -7.62 -1.79 0.75
C LEU A 164 -6.65 -2.48 -0.21
N LEU A 165 -7.17 -2.92 -1.35
CA LEU A 165 -6.42 -3.42 -2.49
C LEU A 165 -6.82 -2.62 -3.73
N PHE A 166 -5.84 -2.07 -4.42
CA PHE A 166 -6.02 -1.32 -5.65
C PHE A 166 -5.24 -1.97 -6.80
N ASP A 167 -5.92 -2.45 -7.83
CA ASP A 167 -5.28 -3.01 -9.03
C ASP A 167 -4.95 -1.88 -10.03
N LEU A 168 -3.65 -1.64 -10.23
CA LEU A 168 -3.14 -0.55 -11.05
C LEU A 168 -3.09 -0.97 -12.52
N LYS A 169 -3.71 -0.17 -13.37
CA LYS A 169 -3.61 -0.27 -14.83
C LYS A 169 -2.33 0.43 -15.28
N LEU A 170 -1.44 -0.36 -15.87
CA LEU A 170 -0.08 0.01 -16.30
C LEU A 170 0.04 0.24 -17.80
#